data_AF-A0A7V6SJI0-F1
#
_entry.id   AF-A0A7V6SJI0-F1
#
_cell.length_a   1.000
_cell.length_b   1.000
_cell.length_c   1.000
_cell.angle_alpha   90.00
_cell.angle_beta   90.00
_cell.angle_gamma   90.00
#
_symmetry.space_group_name_H-M   'P 1'
#
loop_
_entity.id
_entity.type
_entity.pdbx_description
1 polymer ?
#
loop_
_entity_poly.entity_id
_entity_poly.type
_entity_poly.pdbx_seq_one_letter_code
_entity_poly.pdbx_strand_id
1 'polypeptide(L)'
;MTTTRVPWNAGRWTNPPSAVGEEGDDLRVTCAPGSDAWRVTSYGFVHDSENALVTPLENGTAVEVVFTADFSKQFDQAGLFLVAGGETWVKAGLEFADGTLQLGAVVTHGTSDWSVAPVQEWLG
;
A
#
# COMPACT_ATOMS: atom_id res chain seq x y z
N MET A 1 10.76 -23.09 4.16
CA MET A 1 10.74 -21.86 3.34
C MET A 1 11.86 -20.98 3.85
N THR A 2 12.65 -20.38 2.96
CA THR A 2 13.73 -19.46 3.35
C THR A 2 13.21 -18.05 3.20
N THR A 3 13.23 -17.27 4.28
CA THR A 3 12.88 -15.85 4.25
C THR A 3 14.11 -15.03 3.89
N THR A 4 13.96 -14.14 2.91
CA THR A 4 15.02 -13.22 2.48
C THR A 4 14.56 -11.80 2.78
N ARG A 5 15.36 -11.04 3.54
CA ARG A 5 15.15 -9.59 3.68
C ARG A 5 15.63 -8.89 2.43
N VAL A 6 14.78 -8.04 1.86
CA VAL A 6 15.16 -7.18 0.73
C VAL A 6 15.65 -5.85 1.29
N PRO A 7 16.85 -5.37 0.92
CA PRO A 7 17.34 -4.07 1.36
C PRO A 7 16.51 -2.94 0.73
N TRP A 8 16.23 -1.88 1.50
CA TRP A 8 15.37 -0.78 1.07
C TRP A 8 15.86 -0.09 -0.21
N ASN A 9 17.18 0.04 -0.35
CA ASN A 9 17.81 0.64 -1.53
C ASN A 9 17.71 -0.20 -2.82
N ALA A 10 17.25 -1.45 -2.76
CA ALA A 10 16.95 -2.26 -3.94
C ALA A 10 15.57 -1.95 -4.55
N GLY A 11 14.73 -1.21 -3.83
CA GLY A 11 13.43 -0.77 -4.31
C GLY A 11 13.50 0.49 -5.18
N ARG A 12 12.47 0.69 -6.00
CA ARG A 12 12.19 1.92 -6.72
C ARG A 12 10.82 2.43 -6.31
N TRP A 13 10.72 3.72 -6.02
CA TRP A 13 9.43 4.35 -5.78
C TRP A 13 8.58 4.39 -7.06
N THR A 14 7.28 4.07 -6.95
CA THR A 14 6.29 4.37 -8.00
C THR A 14 6.07 5.87 -8.09
N ASN A 15 5.72 6.49 -6.96
CA ASN A 15 5.74 7.93 -6.74
C ASN A 15 6.53 8.27 -5.46
N PRO A 16 7.37 9.32 -5.46
CA PRO A 16 8.19 9.65 -4.31
C PRO A 16 7.32 10.14 -3.12
N PRO A 17 7.59 9.66 -1.89
CA PRO A 17 6.95 10.19 -0.68
C PRO A 17 7.45 11.60 -0.36
N SER A 18 6.79 12.29 0.57
CA SER A 18 7.24 13.61 1.04
C SER A 18 8.52 13.53 1.87
N ALA A 19 8.74 12.42 2.58
CA ALA A 19 10.01 12.11 3.24
C ALA A 19 10.20 10.61 3.35
N VAL A 20 11.46 10.18 3.35
CA VAL A 20 11.87 8.79 3.55
C VAL A 20 13.21 8.76 4.28
N GLY A 21 13.37 7.84 5.22
CA GLY A 21 14.64 7.58 5.91
C GLY A 21 14.68 6.19 6.52
N GLU A 22 15.86 5.58 6.55
CA GLU A 22 16.09 4.32 7.27
C GLU A 22 16.26 4.62 8.77
N GLU A 23 15.52 3.91 9.62
CA GLU A 23 15.60 3.97 11.08
C GLU A 23 15.90 2.58 11.63
N GLY A 24 17.19 2.24 11.75
CA GLY A 24 17.61 0.89 12.12
C GLY A 24 17.32 -0.11 11.01
N ASP A 25 16.49 -1.12 11.30
CA ASP A 25 16.05 -2.11 10.31
C ASP A 25 14.79 -1.65 9.54
N ASP A 26 14.14 -0.56 9.98
CA ASP A 26 12.86 -0.09 9.43
C ASP A 26 13.06 1.01 8.38
N LEU A 27 12.09 1.14 7.49
CA LEU A 27 11.96 2.28 6.59
C LEU A 27 10.83 3.19 7.08
N ARG A 28 11.18 4.40 7.49
CA ARG A 28 10.19 5.43 7.84
C ARG A 28 9.79 6.21 6.61
N VAL A 29 8.48 6.24 6.34
CA VAL A 29 7.90 6.88 5.16
C VAL A 29 6.85 7.89 5.60
N THR A 30 6.93 9.10 5.04
CA THR A 30 5.88 10.12 5.16
C THR A 30 5.19 10.27 3.80
N CYS A 31 3.96 9.79 3.69
CA CYS A 31 3.19 9.83 2.45
C CYS A 31 3.02 11.26 1.92
N ALA A 32 2.97 11.40 0.60
CA ALA A 32 2.65 12.65 -0.04
C ALA A 32 1.17 13.02 0.20
N PRO A 33 0.84 14.28 0.53
CA PRO A 33 -0.55 14.68 0.74
C PRO A 33 -1.43 14.38 -0.48
N GLY A 34 -2.55 13.69 -0.26
CA GLY A 34 -3.48 13.30 -1.33
C GLY A 34 -2.97 12.20 -2.26
N SER A 35 -1.91 11.46 -1.87
CA SER A 35 -1.51 10.24 -2.57
C SER A 35 -2.59 9.16 -2.46
N ASP A 36 -2.95 8.53 -3.58
CA ASP A 36 -3.88 7.40 -3.61
C ASP A 36 -3.65 6.53 -4.84
N ALA A 37 -4.14 5.29 -4.79
CA ALA A 37 -4.25 4.37 -5.91
C ALA A 37 -5.71 3.89 -6.05
N TRP A 38 -6.39 4.36 -7.09
CA TRP A 38 -7.76 3.98 -7.43
C TRP A 38 -8.07 4.19 -8.91
N ARG A 39 -8.89 3.33 -9.51
CA ARG A 39 -9.34 3.47 -10.90
C ARG A 39 -10.85 3.30 -11.06
N VAL A 40 -11.51 4.41 -11.40
CA VAL A 40 -12.84 4.54 -12.04
C VAL A 40 -14.05 4.07 -11.23
N THR A 41 -14.00 2.88 -10.63
CA THR A 41 -15.15 2.24 -10.00
C THR A 41 -15.82 3.18 -9.00
N SER A 42 -17.14 3.32 -9.13
CA SER A 42 -18.04 4.19 -8.34
C SER A 42 -17.79 5.70 -8.42
N TYR A 43 -16.53 6.15 -8.51
CA TYR A 43 -16.17 7.57 -8.38
C TYR A 43 -15.82 8.28 -9.69
N GLY A 44 -15.53 7.53 -10.76
CA GLY A 44 -15.25 8.07 -12.10
C GLY A 44 -13.87 8.72 -12.27
N PHE A 45 -13.07 8.86 -11.20
CA PHE A 45 -11.71 9.39 -11.26
C PHE A 45 -10.64 8.30 -11.26
N VAL A 46 -9.42 8.69 -11.59
CA VAL A 46 -8.20 7.88 -11.47
C VAL A 46 -7.23 8.60 -10.54
N HIS A 47 -6.70 7.87 -9.57
CA HIS A 47 -5.53 8.24 -8.78
C HIS A 47 -4.44 7.18 -8.98
N ASP A 48 -3.24 7.63 -9.34
CA ASP A 48 -2.04 6.85 -9.61
C ASP A 48 -0.80 7.50 -8.93
N SER A 49 -1.04 8.12 -7.78
CA SER A 49 -0.07 8.93 -7.03
C SER A 49 0.41 8.27 -5.74
N GLU A 50 0.15 6.96 -5.56
CA GLU A 50 0.51 6.21 -4.37
C GLU A 50 2.02 6.14 -4.14
N ASN A 51 2.44 6.10 -2.88
CA ASN A 51 3.85 5.94 -2.51
C ASN A 51 4.17 4.47 -2.24
N ALA A 52 4.54 3.71 -3.27
CA ALA A 52 4.98 2.32 -3.13
C ALA A 52 6.46 2.15 -3.47
N LEU A 53 7.23 1.51 -2.57
CA LEU A 53 8.59 1.08 -2.84
C LEU A 53 8.55 -0.33 -3.41
N VAL A 54 8.79 -0.48 -4.71
CA VAL A 54 8.62 -1.75 -5.43
C VAL A 54 9.94 -2.32 -5.90
N THR A 55 10.02 -3.64 -5.94
CA THR A 55 11.16 -4.41 -6.46
C THR A 55 10.63 -5.65 -7.19
N PRO A 56 11.38 -6.27 -8.12
CA PRO A 56 10.93 -7.49 -8.79
C PRO A 56 10.59 -8.60 -7.79
N LEU A 57 9.41 -9.21 -7.97
CA LEU A 57 8.97 -10.39 -7.25
C LEU A 57 9.00 -11.60 -8.18
N GLU A 58 9.75 -12.64 -7.82
CA GLU A 58 9.91 -13.84 -8.66
C GLU A 58 8.66 -14.74 -8.59
N ASN A 59 8.36 -15.41 -9.70
CA ASN A 59 7.27 -16.39 -9.75
C ASN A 59 7.50 -17.52 -8.72
N GLY A 60 6.47 -17.85 -7.95
CA GLY A 60 6.55 -18.88 -6.92
C GLY A 60 7.13 -18.38 -5.59
N THR A 61 7.32 -17.07 -5.43
CA THR A 61 7.70 -16.44 -4.15
C THR A 61 6.52 -15.72 -3.53
N ALA A 62 6.66 -15.38 -2.24
CA ALA A 62 5.71 -14.59 -1.48
C ALA A 62 6.43 -13.42 -0.83
N VAL A 63 5.70 -12.35 -0.54
CA VAL A 63 6.19 -11.17 0.14
C VAL A 63 5.35 -10.93 1.38
N GLU A 64 6.00 -10.52 2.46
CA GLU A 64 5.39 -10.13 3.72
C GLU A 64 5.96 -8.78 4.12
N VAL A 65 5.12 -7.93 4.72
CA VAL A 65 5.52 -6.66 5.30
C VAL A 65 4.92 -6.56 6.70
N VAL A 66 5.72 -6.07 7.64
CA VAL A 66 5.25 -5.64 8.95
C VAL A 66 5.41 -4.14 8.99
N PHE A 67 4.38 -3.42 9.46
CA PHE A 67 4.41 -1.98 9.55
C PHE A 67 3.71 -1.52 10.82
N THR A 68 4.05 -0.31 11.24
CA THR A 68 3.32 0.45 12.26
C THR A 68 2.92 1.77 11.62
N ALA A 69 1.64 2.13 11.74
CA ALA A 69 1.12 3.38 11.19
C ALA A 69 0.10 3.97 12.16
N ASP A 70 0.11 5.30 12.27
CA ASP A 70 -0.85 6.07 13.06
C ASP A 70 -2.04 6.46 12.16
N PHE A 71 -3.01 5.56 12.07
CA PHE A 71 -4.24 5.78 11.31
C PHE A 71 -5.13 6.78 12.02
N SER A 72 -5.16 8.02 11.53
CA SER A 72 -5.84 9.13 12.24
C SER A 72 -6.76 9.95 11.36
N LYS A 73 -6.65 9.83 10.03
CA LYS A 73 -7.44 10.56 9.04
C LYS A 73 -8.17 9.59 8.12
N GLN A 74 -9.29 10.08 7.60
CA GLN A 74 -10.08 9.35 6.63
C GLN A 74 -9.24 9.07 5.38
N PHE A 75 -9.25 7.81 4.97
CA PHE A 75 -8.49 7.23 3.86
C PHE A 75 -6.97 7.13 4.09
N ASP A 76 -6.50 7.22 5.33
CA ASP A 76 -5.13 6.81 5.66
C ASP A 76 -4.96 5.31 5.35
N GLN A 77 -3.91 4.96 4.62
CA GLN A 77 -3.65 3.62 4.11
C GLN A 77 -2.19 3.22 4.32
N ALA A 78 -1.94 1.96 4.69
CA ALA A 78 -0.61 1.37 4.71
C ALA A 78 -0.67 -0.14 4.46
N GLY A 79 0.32 -0.68 3.75
CA GLY A 79 0.38 -2.10 3.44
C GLY A 79 1.33 -2.43 2.30
N LEU A 80 0.90 -3.37 1.45
CA LEU A 80 1.65 -3.92 0.35
C LEU A 80 1.07 -3.50 -1.00
N PHE A 81 1.94 -3.33 -1.99
CA PHE A 81 1.57 -2.99 -3.36
C PHE A 81 2.26 -3.94 -4.35
N LEU A 82 1.47 -4.56 -5.24
CA LEU A 82 1.95 -5.37 -6.35
C LEU A 82 1.59 -4.69 -7.66
N VAL A 83 2.56 -4.50 -8.54
CA VAL A 83 2.36 -3.86 -9.85
C VAL A 83 2.76 -4.81 -10.97
N ALA A 84 1.84 -5.04 -11.91
CA ALA A 84 2.09 -5.80 -13.13
C ALA A 84 2.02 -4.94 -14.39
N GLY A 85 1.39 -3.76 -14.32
CA GLY A 85 1.32 -2.77 -15.39
C GLY A 85 0.65 -1.48 -14.93
N GLY A 86 0.58 -0.47 -15.81
CA GLY A 86 0.00 0.84 -15.46
C GLY A 86 -1.48 0.82 -15.06
N GLU A 87 -2.22 -0.20 -15.49
CA GLU A 87 -3.63 -0.40 -15.13
C GLU A 87 -3.88 -1.79 -14.51
N THR A 88 -2.81 -2.45 -14.04
CA THR A 88 -2.89 -3.79 -13.46
C THR A 88 -2.02 -3.87 -12.22
N TRP A 89 -2.66 -3.79 -11.05
CA TRP A 89 -2.00 -3.74 -9.76
C TRP A 89 -2.93 -4.21 -8.63
N VAL A 90 -2.35 -4.51 -7.48
CA VAL A 90 -3.07 -4.84 -6.24
C VAL A 90 -2.49 -4.01 -5.11
N LYS A 91 -3.34 -3.38 -4.29
CA LYS A 91 -2.96 -2.91 -2.95
C LYS A 91 -3.69 -3.73 -1.90
N ALA A 92 -3.02 -4.08 -0.81
CA ALA A 92 -3.61 -4.80 0.30
C ALA A 92 -3.01 -4.33 1.62
N GLY A 93 -3.82 -4.20 2.65
CA GLY A 93 -3.37 -3.67 3.94
C GLY A 93 -4.51 -3.09 4.75
N LEU A 94 -4.17 -2.12 5.58
CA LEU A 94 -5.10 -1.42 6.44
C LEU A 94 -5.48 -0.07 5.84
N GLU A 95 -6.75 0.28 5.97
CA GLU A 95 -7.32 1.55 5.54
C GLU A 95 -8.28 2.08 6.60
N PHE A 96 -8.14 3.34 6.99
CA PHE A 96 -9.08 3.98 7.92
C PHE A 96 -10.19 4.67 7.15
N ALA A 97 -11.36 4.06 7.09
CA ALA A 97 -12.50 4.58 6.34
C ALA A 97 -13.75 4.62 7.21
N ASP A 98 -14.53 5.70 7.06
CA ASP A 98 -15.82 5.87 7.75
C ASP A 98 -15.74 5.67 9.28
N GLY A 99 -14.64 6.13 9.88
CA GLY A 99 -14.39 6.04 11.32
C GLY A 99 -13.99 4.66 11.82
N THR A 100 -13.73 3.70 10.93
CA THR A 100 -13.36 2.33 11.27
C THR A 100 -12.08 1.92 10.54
N LEU A 101 -11.19 1.22 11.24
CA LEU A 101 -10.04 0.57 10.62
C LEU A 101 -10.50 -0.69 9.87
N GLN A 102 -10.17 -0.78 8.59
CA GLN A 102 -10.56 -1.85 7.70
C GLN A 102 -9.30 -2.61 7.25
N LEU A 103 -9.37 -3.94 7.21
CA LEU A 103 -8.45 -4.78 6.46
C LEU A 103 -9.06 -5.03 5.09
N GLY A 104 -8.29 -4.83 4.03
CA GLY A 104 -8.81 -5.03 2.69
C GLY A 104 -7.77 -5.18 1.60
N ALA A 105 -8.29 -5.31 0.39
CA ALA A 105 -7.52 -5.32 -0.83
C ALA A 105 -8.30 -4.63 -1.94
N VAL A 106 -7.58 -3.91 -2.78
CA VAL A 106 -8.06 -3.44 -4.08
C VAL A 106 -7.32 -4.19 -5.17
N VAL A 107 -8.06 -4.90 -6.01
CA VAL A 107 -7.54 -5.55 -7.21
C VAL A 107 -7.94 -4.70 -8.41
N THR A 108 -6.95 -4.21 -9.15
CA THR A 108 -7.18 -3.36 -10.31
C THR A 108 -6.79 -4.07 -11.59
N HIS A 109 -7.73 -4.18 -12.53
CA HIS A 109 -7.52 -4.63 -13.90
C HIS A 109 -8.33 -3.71 -14.83
N GLY A 110 -7.75 -2.58 -15.22
CA GLY A 110 -8.47 -1.46 -15.86
C GLY A 110 -9.28 -0.64 -14.85
N THR A 111 -10.12 -1.30 -14.06
CA THR A 111 -10.95 -0.73 -12.99
C THR A 111 -10.63 -1.38 -11.64
N SER A 112 -10.88 -0.67 -10.54
CA SER A 112 -10.62 -1.16 -9.17
C SER A 112 -11.81 -1.93 -8.59
N ASP A 113 -11.56 -3.09 -8.00
CA ASP A 113 -12.51 -3.84 -7.18
C ASP A 113 -11.99 -3.89 -5.74
N TRP A 114 -12.81 -3.51 -4.77
CA TRP A 114 -12.41 -3.31 -3.37
C TRP A 114 -13.23 -4.20 -2.43
N SER A 115 -12.51 -5.01 -1.66
CA SER A 115 -13.08 -5.83 -0.59
C SER A 115 -12.49 -5.43 0.75
N VAL A 116 -13.34 -5.25 1.77
CA VAL A 116 -12.95 -4.86 3.13
C VAL A 116 -13.72 -5.63 4.20
N ALA A 117 -13.08 -5.75 5.36
CA ALA A 117 -13.72 -6.16 6.60
C ALA A 117 -13.19 -5.30 7.77
N PRO A 118 -14.05 -4.92 8.73
CA PRO A 118 -13.65 -4.10 9.86
C PRO A 118 -12.74 -4.91 10.79
N VAL A 119 -11.70 -4.24 11.29
CA VAL A 119 -10.71 -4.76 12.25
C VAL A 119 -10.37 -3.68 13.29
N GLN A 120 -11.39 -2.99 13.78
CA GLN A 120 -11.24 -1.84 14.66
C GLN A 120 -10.41 -2.14 15.90
N GLU A 121 -10.47 -3.38 16.38
CA GLU A 121 -9.70 -3.87 17.52
C GLU A 121 -8.17 -3.93 17.27
N TRP A 122 -7.69 -3.71 16.05
CA TRP A 122 -6.26 -3.57 15.73
C TRP A 122 -5.78 -2.13 15.81
N LEU A 123 -6.70 -1.17 15.96
CA LEU A 123 -6.36 0.22 16.22
C LEU A 123 -5.86 0.30 17.68
N GLY A 124 -4.60 0.70 17.86
CA GLY A 124 -3.89 0.73 19.15
C GLY A 124 -4.51 1.67 20.19
#